data_AF-A0A2E7MUM4-F1
#
_entry.id   AF-A0A2E7MUM4-F1
#
_cell.length_a   1.000
_cell.length_b   1.000
_cell.length_c   1.000
_cell.angle_alpha   90.00
_cell.angle_beta   90.00
_cell.angle_gamma   90.00
#
_symmetry.space_group_name_H-M   'P 1'
#
loop_
_entity.id
_entity.type
_entity.pdbx_description
1 polymer ?
#
loop_
_entity_poly.entity_id
_entity_poly.type
_entity_poly.pdbx_seq_one_letter_code
_entity_poly.pdbx_strand_id
1 'polypeptide(L)' 'MIFRYASKKELKGNIGQKLNYLETAIVGTEYVSNGIITGSNRPHITGLGREFYAQVTMENNLIKSVK' A
#
# COMPACT_ATOMS: atom_id res chain seq x y z
N MET A 1 -6.25 1.35 -5.12
CA MET A 1 -5.41 1.79 -3.98
C MET A 1 -4.08 2.44 -4.38
N ILE A 2 -3.75 3.62 -3.81
CA ILE A 2 -2.45 4.31 -3.97
C ILE A 2 -1.61 4.19 -2.70
N PHE A 3 -0.38 3.69 -2.82
CA PHE A 3 0.54 3.55 -1.69
C PHE A 3 1.37 4.81 -1.48
N ARG A 4 1.35 5.35 -0.25
CA ARG A 4 2.07 6.58 0.12
C ARG A 4 3.46 6.29 0.69
N TYR A 5 4.32 5.73 -0.14
CA TYR A 5 5.73 5.48 0.18
C TYR A 5 6.58 5.95 -1.01
N ALA A 6 7.77 6.47 -0.76
CA ALA A 6 8.68 6.94 -1.80
C ALA A 6 9.30 5.78 -2.60
N SER A 7 9.36 4.58 -2.01
CA SER A 7 9.85 3.38 -2.69
C SER A 7 9.24 2.08 -2.14
N LYS A 8 9.32 1.00 -2.93
CA LYS A 8 8.96 -0.35 -2.49
C LYS A 8 9.83 -0.85 -1.33
N LYS A 9 11.08 -0.39 -1.23
CA LYS A 9 11.97 -0.70 -0.11
C LYS A 9 11.47 -0.09 1.20
N GLU A 10 11.03 1.15 1.16
CA GLU A 10 10.43 1.83 2.31
C GLU A 10 9.13 1.13 2.76
N LEU A 11 8.27 0.76 1.81
CA LEU A 11 7.07 -0.04 2.10
C LEU A 11 7.43 -1.37 2.80
N LYS A 12 8.47 -2.08 2.33
CA LYS A 12 8.98 -3.29 2.99
C LYS A 12 9.52 -3.02 4.41
N GLY A 13 10.08 -1.84 4.67
CA GLY A 13 10.53 -1.43 6.00
C GLY A 13 9.39 -1.21 7.00
N ASN A 14 8.13 -1.17 6.53
CA ASN A 14 6.93 -0.98 7.36
C ASN A 14 6.17 -2.29 7.62
N ILE A 15 6.75 -3.46 7.35
CA ILE A 15 6.19 -4.75 7.77
C ILE A 15 5.95 -4.72 9.30
N GLY A 16 4.78 -5.16 9.74
CA GLY A 16 4.31 -5.08 11.12
C GLY A 16 3.57 -3.77 11.47
N GLN A 17 3.49 -2.81 10.54
CA GLN A 17 2.75 -1.55 10.72
C GLN A 17 1.47 -1.52 9.88
N LYS A 18 0.60 -0.56 10.15
CA LYS A 18 -0.57 -0.30 9.29
C LYS A 18 -0.10 0.20 7.91
N LEU A 19 -0.81 -0.20 6.87
CA LEU A 19 -0.53 0.26 5.51
C LEU A 19 -0.92 1.74 5.36
N ASN A 20 0.00 2.55 4.83
CA ASN A 20 -0.25 3.96 4.49
C ASN A 20 -0.68 4.07 3.03
N TYR A 21 -1.95 4.39 2.79
CA TYR A 21 -2.54 4.42 1.47
C TYR A 21 -3.59 5.51 1.32
N LEU A 22 -3.96 5.79 0.06
CA LEU A 22 -5.14 6.54 -0.32
C LEU A 22 -6.09 5.56 -1.02
N GLU A 23 -7.34 5.54 -0.56
CA GLU A 23 -8.40 4.78 -1.19
C GLU A 23 -8.84 5.49 -2.48
N THR A 24 -8.87 4.76 -3.59
CA THR A 24 -9.24 5.32 -4.90
C THR A 24 -10.62 4.89 -5.37
N ALA A 25 -11.24 3.93 -4.69
CA ALA A 25 -12.57 3.48 -5.02
C ALA A 25 -13.64 4.50 -4.55
N ILE A 26 -14.49 4.92 -5.49
CA ILE A 26 -15.65 5.77 -5.23
C ILE A 26 -16.82 4.93 -4.66
N VAL A 27 -16.79 3.60 -4.84
CA VAL A 27 -17.78 2.66 -4.30
C VAL A 27 -17.11 1.34 -3.90
N GLY A 28 -17.24 0.95 -2.62
CA GLY A 28 -16.69 -0.27 -2.04
C GLY A 28 -15.30 -0.08 -1.40
N THR A 29 -15.16 -0.44 -0.12
CA THR A 29 -13.86 -0.47 0.59
C THR A 29 -12.92 -1.49 -0.05
N GLU A 30 -11.79 -1.05 -0.61
CA GLU A 30 -10.74 -1.97 -1.09
C GLU A 30 -9.82 -2.41 0.07
N TYR A 31 -9.83 -1.68 1.19
CA TYR A 31 -9.07 -2.08 2.37
C TYR A 31 -9.64 -3.32 3.05
N VAL A 32 -8.81 -4.35 3.14
CA VAL A 32 -9.08 -5.58 3.88
C VAL A 32 -8.15 -5.69 5.08
N SER A 33 -8.71 -5.91 6.28
CA SER A 33 -7.92 -6.16 7.50
C SER A 33 -7.06 -7.43 7.39
N ASN A 34 -7.51 -8.39 6.58
CA ASN A 34 -6.83 -9.64 6.27
C ASN A 34 -6.98 -9.92 4.77
N GLY A 35 -5.90 -10.25 4.08
CA GLY A 35 -5.96 -10.59 2.65
C GLY A 35 -4.82 -9.97 1.85
N ILE A 36 -5.02 -9.83 0.55
CA ILE A 36 -4.02 -9.30 -0.37
C ILE A 36 -4.54 -8.02 -1.00
N ILE A 37 -3.75 -6.96 -0.92
CA ILE A 37 -4.03 -5.68 -1.56
C ILE A 37 -3.00 -5.41 -2.64
N THR A 38 -3.45 -5.13 -3.85
CA THR A 38 -2.59 -4.71 -4.96
C THR A 38 -2.70 -3.21 -5.16
N GLY A 39 -1.57 -2.53 -5.30
CA GLY A 39 -1.55 -1.09 -5.48
C GLY A 39 -0.20 -0.57 -5.97
N SER A 40 -0.13 0.75 -6.10
CA SER A 40 1.06 1.43 -6.60
C SER A 40 1.25 2.80 -5.95
N ASN A 41 2.50 3.23 -5.85
CA ASN A 41 2.78 4.66 -5.64
C ASN A 41 2.70 5.37 -6.99
N ARG A 42 1.97 6.47 -7.07
CA ARG A 42 1.87 7.33 -8.25
C ARG A 42 2.44 8.71 -7.90
N PRO A 43 3.71 9.02 -8.23
CA PRO A 43 4.36 10.26 -7.76
C PRO A 43 3.66 11.54 -8.20
N HIS A 44 2.99 11.54 -9.36
CA HIS A 44 2.19 12.67 -9.82
C HIS A 44 0.93 12.91 -8.96
N ILE A 45 0.52 11.93 -8.15
CA ILE A 45 -0.58 12.04 -7.17
C ILE A 45 -0.04 12.26 -5.76
N THR A 46 0.96 11.47 -5.34
CA THR A 46 1.45 11.47 -3.96
C THR A 46 2.51 12.53 -3.68
N GLY A 47 3.22 13.02 -4.71
CA GLY A 47 4.42 13.86 -4.56
C GLY A 47 5.63 13.12 -3.99
N LEU A 48 5.56 11.78 -3.84
CA LEU A 48 6.59 10.98 -3.17
C LEU A 48 7.35 10.11 -4.17
N GLY A 49 8.68 10.23 -4.16
CA GLY A 49 9.60 9.25 -4.75
C GLY A 49 9.31 8.86 -6.21
N ARG A 50 9.39 7.56 -6.50
CA ARG A 50 9.21 7.01 -7.86
C ARG A 50 8.00 6.06 -7.92
N GLU A 51 7.46 5.89 -9.13
CA GLU A 51 6.36 4.95 -9.36
C GLU A 51 6.83 3.53 -9.07
N PHE A 52 6.01 2.76 -8.36
CA PHE A 52 6.23 1.33 -8.16
C PHE A 52 4.91 0.61 -7.96
N TYR A 53 4.91 -0.68 -8.25
CA TYR A 53 3.79 -1.60 -8.02
C TYR A 53 4.17 -2.61 -6.94
N ALA A 54 3.21 -2.92 -6.06
CA ALA A 54 3.40 -3.92 -5.03
C ALA A 54 2.10 -4.67 -4.71
N GLN A 55 2.28 -5.89 -4.24
CA GLN A 55 1.23 -6.68 -3.64
C GLN A 55 1.52 -6.81 -2.15
N VAL A 56 0.62 -6.33 -1.31
CA VAL A 56 0.75 -6.30 0.14
C VAL A 56 -0.18 -7.34 0.75
N THR A 57 0.36 -8.28 1.51
CA THR A 57 -0.47 -9.16 2.34
C THR A 57 -0.72 -8.47 3.67
N MET A 58 -1.99 -8.31 4.03
CA MET A 58 -2.45 -7.77 5.31
C MET A 58 -2.86 -8.90 6.25
N GLU A 59 -2.53 -8.77 7.53
CA GLU A 59 -3.01 -9.63 8.61
C GLU A 59 -3.23 -8.79 9.87
N ASN A 60 -4.42 -8.89 10.47
CA ASN A 60 -4.84 -8.13 11.65
C ASN A 60 -4.63 -6.62 11.50
N ASN A 61 -4.94 -6.05 10.33
CA ASN A 61 -4.72 -4.65 9.93
C ASN A 61 -3.25 -4.22 9.79
N LEU A 62 -2.30 -5.16 9.84
CA LEU A 62 -0.87 -4.89 9.70
C LEU A 62 -0.32 -5.49 8.41
N ILE A 63 0.73 -4.87 7.88
CA ILE A 63 1.48 -5.40 6.74
C ILE A 63 2.19 -6.68 7.19
N LYS A 64 1.80 -7.83 6.64
CA LYS A 64 2.46 -9.11 6.86
C LYS A 64 3.62 -9.33 5.90
N SER A 65 3.43 -9.02 4.61
CA SER A 65 4.49 -9.14 3.60
C SER A 65 4.23 -8.25 2.39
N VAL A 66 5.28 -7.98 1.62
CA VAL A 66 5.23 -7.15 0.42
C VAL A 66 5.99 -7.85 -0.71
N LYS A 67 5.30 -8.14 -1.82
CA LYS A 67 5.88 -8.71 -3.04
C LYS A 67 6.14 -7.67 -4.09
#